data_AF-A0A9D5MZZ9-F1
#
_entry.id   AF-A0A9D5MZZ9-F1
#
_cell.length_a   1.000
_cell.length_b   1.000
_cell.length_c   1.000
_cell.angle_alpha   90.00
_cell.angle_beta   90.00
_cell.angle_gamma   90.00
#
_symmetry.space_group_name_H-M   'P 1'
#
loop_
_entity.id
_entity.type
_entity.pdbx_description
1 polymer ?
#
loop_
_entity_poly.entity_id
_entity_poly.type
_entity_poly.pdbx_seq_one_letter_code
_entity_poly.pdbx_strand_id
1 'polypeptide(L)'
;MKLVQYPHVDKTDVSWNRFGKLYRMTKLIVGVFGTSSKQGKYTLQLMLRKRFVQMGYNIGQIGTEPSALLFGMDYVFPMGYNSTVSIHEYDTITYLNNAIHNMEIAGKDIIIVGSQSGTVTYDYGNLQQFAVNQYSYLLGTLPELI
;
A
#
# COMPACT_ATOMS: atom_id res chain seq x y z
N MET A 1 12.21 9.15 26.81
CA MET A 1 11.22 9.89 26.01
C MET A 1 10.79 8.98 24.86
N LYS A 2 9.60 8.37 24.91
CA LYS A 2 9.11 7.55 23.77
C LYS A 2 8.65 8.53 22.68
N LEU A 3 9.39 8.59 21.58
CA LEU A 3 8.94 9.28 20.37
C LEU A 3 7.61 8.65 19.94
N VAL A 4 6.55 9.44 19.91
CA VAL A 4 5.30 9.01 19.26
C VAL A 4 5.61 8.96 17.76
N GLN A 5 5.80 7.75 17.23
CA GLN A 5 6.03 7.55 15.81
C GLN A 5 4.72 7.78 15.05
N TYR A 6 4.75 8.73 14.12
CA TYR A 6 3.63 9.07 13.26
C TYR A 6 4.03 8.80 11.81
N PRO A 7 3.36 7.87 11.10
CA PRO A 7 3.72 7.54 9.73
C PRO A 7 3.43 8.74 8.83
N HIS A 8 4.44 9.15 8.07
CA HIS A 8 4.35 10.16 7.02
C HIS A 8 5.14 9.64 5.82
N VAL A 9 4.78 10.10 4.63
CA VAL A 9 5.51 9.80 3.39
C VAL A 9 5.64 11.10 2.62
N ASP A 10 6.87 11.48 2.31
CA ASP A 10 7.18 12.70 1.58
C ASP A 10 8.19 12.48 0.45
N LYS A 11 8.57 13.57 -0.24
CA LYS A 11 9.48 13.49 -1.39
C LYS A 11 10.87 12.96 -1.04
N THR A 12 11.29 13.03 0.21
CA THR A 12 12.58 12.48 0.65
C THR A 12 12.58 10.96 0.67
N ASP A 13 11.40 10.33 0.82
CA ASP A 13 11.22 8.88 0.77
C ASP A 13 11.21 8.33 -0.67
N VAL A 14 11.09 9.20 -1.68
CA VAL A 14 11.09 8.80 -3.08
C VAL A 14 12.52 8.64 -3.57
N SER A 15 12.85 7.49 -4.16
CA SER A 15 14.19 7.24 -4.70
C SER A 15 14.55 8.25 -5.79
N TRP A 16 15.65 8.98 -5.58
CA TRP A 16 16.13 10.01 -6.50
C TRP A 16 16.74 9.38 -7.76
N ASN A 17 16.74 10.12 -8.87
CA ASN A 17 17.52 9.83 -10.08
C ASN A 17 17.30 8.44 -10.75
N ARG A 18 16.07 7.93 -10.74
CA ARG A 18 15.74 6.70 -11.50
C ARG A 18 15.44 6.94 -12.99
N PHE A 19 15.31 8.20 -13.42
CA PHE A 19 14.99 8.58 -14.80
C PHE A 19 13.77 7.82 -15.36
N GLY A 20 12.74 7.63 -14.53
CA GLY A 20 11.51 6.90 -14.89
C GLY A 20 11.62 5.37 -14.85
N LYS A 21 12.76 4.80 -14.45
CA LYS A 21 12.91 3.34 -14.32
C LYS A 21 12.22 2.83 -13.06
N LEU A 22 11.46 1.75 -13.21
CA LEU A 22 10.81 1.01 -12.14
C LEU A 22 11.40 -0.41 -12.06
N TYR A 23 11.35 -1.02 -10.88
CA TYR A 23 11.67 -2.43 -10.69
C TYR A 23 10.57 -3.31 -11.28
N ARG A 24 10.97 -4.43 -11.88
CA ARG A 24 10.04 -5.48 -12.34
C ARG A 24 9.81 -6.44 -11.19
N MET A 25 8.57 -6.51 -10.73
CA MET A 25 8.17 -7.33 -9.59
C MET A 25 8.17 -8.82 -9.99
N THR A 26 8.69 -9.70 -9.13
CA THR A 26 8.70 -11.16 -9.38
C THR A 26 7.92 -11.97 -8.34
N LYS A 27 7.48 -11.30 -7.27
CA LYS A 27 6.72 -11.91 -6.17
C LYS A 27 5.22 -11.76 -6.41
N LEU A 28 4.45 -12.73 -5.94
CA LEU A 28 2.98 -12.66 -5.97
C LEU A 28 2.49 -11.54 -5.04
N ILE A 29 1.71 -10.62 -5.60
CA ILE A 29 1.11 -9.48 -4.92
C ILE A 29 -0.42 -9.66 -4.92
N VAL A 30 -0.97 -9.85 -3.72
CA VAL A 30 -2.41 -10.01 -3.49
C VAL A 30 -2.99 -8.66 -3.08
N GLY A 31 -3.81 -8.09 -3.96
CA GLY A 31 -4.55 -6.86 -3.73
C GLY A 31 -5.87 -7.11 -3.01
N VAL A 32 -6.19 -6.28 -2.02
CA VAL A 32 -7.51 -6.20 -1.41
C VAL A 32 -8.08 -4.81 -1.65
N PHE A 33 -8.89 -4.70 -2.71
CA PHE A 33 -9.55 -3.47 -3.11
C PHE A 33 -11.07 -3.65 -3.00
N GLY A 34 -11.82 -2.56 -3.11
CA GLY A 34 -13.27 -2.61 -2.97
C GLY A 34 -13.92 -1.35 -3.50
N THR A 35 -15.23 -1.39 -3.65
CA THR A 35 -16.00 -0.33 -4.30
C THR A 35 -16.37 0.81 -3.36
N SER A 36 -16.34 0.58 -2.04
CA SER A 36 -16.63 1.63 -1.05
C SER A 36 -15.85 1.45 0.26
N SER A 37 -15.91 2.46 1.12
CA SER A 37 -15.39 2.38 2.48
C SER A 37 -16.16 1.33 3.32
N LYS A 38 -15.51 0.76 4.34
CA LYS A 38 -16.12 -0.15 5.35
C LYS A 38 -16.70 -1.48 4.82
N GLN A 39 -16.13 -2.03 3.75
CA GLN A 39 -16.53 -3.33 3.17
C GLN A 39 -15.75 -4.55 3.74
N GLY A 40 -15.14 -4.43 4.92
CA GLY A 40 -14.35 -5.53 5.50
C GLY A 40 -12.98 -5.77 4.86
N LYS A 41 -12.50 -4.88 3.96
CA LYS A 41 -11.17 -4.98 3.32
C LYS A 41 -10.03 -5.16 4.31
N TYR A 42 -10.04 -4.39 5.40
CA TYR A 42 -9.00 -4.49 6.43
C TYR A 42 -9.03 -5.84 7.14
N THR A 43 -10.23 -6.31 7.51
CA THR A 43 -10.44 -7.64 8.08
C THR A 43 -9.97 -8.74 7.16
N LEU A 44 -10.30 -8.66 5.86
CA LEU A 44 -9.87 -9.65 4.86
C LEU A 44 -8.34 -9.71 4.75
N GLN A 45 -7.66 -8.56 4.70
CA GLN A 45 -6.19 -8.51 4.69
C GLN A 45 -5.57 -9.22 5.90
N LEU A 46 -6.11 -8.96 7.11
CA LEU A 46 -5.61 -9.60 8.33
C LEU A 46 -5.87 -11.10 8.35
N MET A 47 -7.03 -11.54 7.84
CA MET A 47 -7.36 -12.97 7.73
C MET A 47 -6.45 -13.69 6.73
N LEU A 48 -6.18 -13.09 5.57
CA LEU A 48 -5.25 -13.61 4.57
C LEU A 48 -3.84 -13.72 5.16
N ARG A 49 -3.33 -12.64 5.77
CA ARG A 49 -2.02 -12.63 6.44
C ARG A 49 -1.93 -13.76 7.47
N LYS A 50 -2.91 -13.85 8.38
CA LYS A 50 -2.95 -14.87 9.42
C LYS A 50 -2.91 -16.27 8.79
N ARG A 51 -3.72 -16.52 7.77
CA ARG A 51 -3.79 -17.83 7.12
C ARG A 51 -2.48 -18.21 6.44
N PHE A 52 -1.86 -17.31 5.69
CA PHE A 52 -0.60 -17.61 5.00
C PHE A 52 0.58 -17.76 5.96
N VAL A 53 0.66 -16.95 7.02
CA VAL A 53 1.66 -17.13 8.08
C VAL A 53 1.50 -18.50 8.76
N GLN A 54 0.26 -18.93 9.04
CA GLN A 54 -0.02 -20.27 9.56
C GLN A 54 0.36 -21.40 8.59
N MET A 55 0.45 -21.12 7.29
CA MET A 55 0.93 -22.07 6.27
C MET A 55 2.47 -22.05 6.13
N GLY A 56 3.18 -21.18 6.84
CA GLY A 56 4.64 -21.09 6.81
C GLY A 56 5.21 -20.10 5.78
N TYR A 57 4.38 -19.29 5.12
CA TYR A 57 4.87 -18.26 4.18
C TYR A 57 5.44 -17.04 4.92
N ASN A 58 6.53 -16.48 4.40
CA ASN A 58 7.07 -15.20 4.82
C ASN A 58 6.31 -14.07 4.12
N ILE A 59 5.35 -13.47 4.82
CA ILE A 59 4.45 -12.45 4.26
C ILE A 59 5.04 -11.04 4.35
N GLY A 60 5.08 -10.37 3.20
CA GLY A 60 5.26 -8.92 3.09
C GLY A 60 3.90 -8.23 3.11
N GLN A 61 3.81 -7.04 3.71
CA GLN A 61 2.55 -6.29 3.69
C GLN A 61 2.73 -4.78 3.74
N ILE A 62 1.94 -4.07 2.91
CA ILE A 62 1.78 -2.62 2.98
C ILE A 62 0.44 -2.31 3.64
N GLY A 63 0.49 -1.71 4.81
CA GLY A 63 -0.69 -1.24 5.53
C GLY A 63 -1.05 0.20 5.17
N THR A 64 -2.33 0.53 5.23
CA THR A 64 -2.84 1.86 4.86
C THR A 64 -3.25 2.71 6.06
N GLU A 65 -3.09 2.17 7.26
CA GLU A 65 -3.42 2.81 8.52
C GLU A 65 -2.23 2.70 9.48
N PRO A 66 -2.05 3.65 10.41
CA PRO A 66 -1.02 3.55 11.45
C PRO A 66 -1.10 2.27 12.27
N SER A 67 -2.30 1.69 12.40
CA SER A 67 -2.55 0.40 13.06
C SER A 67 -1.74 -0.75 12.46
N ALA A 68 -1.32 -0.65 11.20
CA ALA A 68 -0.44 -1.61 10.52
C ALA A 68 0.86 -1.90 11.28
N LEU A 69 1.43 -0.90 11.95
CA LEU A 69 2.64 -1.06 12.78
C LEU A 69 2.41 -2.04 13.93
N LEU A 70 1.20 -2.07 14.50
CA LEU A 70 0.85 -2.99 15.59
C LEU A 70 0.74 -4.45 15.13
N PHE A 71 0.51 -4.68 13.84
CA PHE A 71 0.43 -6.01 13.23
C PHE A 71 1.77 -6.46 12.60
N GLY A 72 2.83 -5.66 12.77
CA GLY A 72 4.15 -5.94 12.22
C GLY A 72 4.15 -5.98 10.68
N MET A 73 3.38 -5.11 10.05
CA MET A 73 3.45 -4.90 8.60
C MET A 73 4.75 -4.17 8.23
N ASP A 74 5.27 -4.44 7.03
CA ASP A 74 6.61 -4.00 6.62
C ASP A 74 6.64 -2.52 6.22
N TYR A 75 5.57 -2.03 5.61
CA TYR A 75 5.42 -0.63 5.21
C TYR A 75 4.06 -0.08 5.62
N VAL A 76 4.01 1.24 5.85
CA VAL A 76 2.77 1.98 6.05
C VAL A 76 2.67 3.09 5.01
N PHE A 77 1.61 3.07 4.22
CA PHE A 77 1.27 4.11 3.26
C PHE A 77 -0.10 4.70 3.62
N PRO A 78 -0.15 5.74 4.48
CA PRO A 78 -1.39 6.21 5.11
C PRO A 78 -2.26 7.02 4.14
N MET A 79 -3.02 6.34 3.29
CA MET A 79 -3.84 6.93 2.21
C MET A 79 -5.28 7.34 2.62
N GLY A 80 -5.52 7.53 3.92
CA GLY A 80 -6.85 7.77 4.48
C GLY A 80 -7.29 9.23 4.55
N TYR A 81 -8.40 9.47 5.25
CA TYR A 81 -8.83 10.82 5.57
C TYR A 81 -7.76 11.54 6.42
N ASN A 82 -7.44 12.78 6.06
CA ASN A 82 -6.31 13.53 6.64
C ASN A 82 -4.95 12.82 6.47
N SER A 83 -4.75 12.24 5.27
CA SER A 83 -3.51 11.57 4.87
C SER A 83 -2.29 12.46 5.11
N THR A 84 -1.21 11.83 5.57
CA THR A 84 0.11 12.44 5.78
C THR A 84 1.05 12.20 4.61
N VAL A 85 0.52 11.59 3.55
CA VAL A 85 1.23 11.37 2.30
C VAL A 85 1.22 12.68 1.53
N SER A 86 2.40 13.26 1.33
CA SER A 86 2.59 14.48 0.54
C SER A 86 3.13 14.22 -0.86
N ILE A 87 3.28 12.94 -1.23
CA ILE A 87 3.63 12.49 -2.58
C ILE A 87 2.38 12.15 -3.39
N HIS A 88 2.46 12.37 -4.70
CA HIS A 88 1.32 12.22 -5.61
C HIS A 88 1.72 11.50 -6.90
N GLU A 89 0.76 10.79 -7.51
CA GLU A 89 0.89 10.22 -8.86
C GLU A 89 2.17 9.38 -9.07
N TYR A 90 3.10 9.84 -9.92
CA TYR A 90 4.34 9.13 -10.23
C TYR A 90 5.28 8.96 -9.03
N ASP A 91 5.26 9.90 -8.08
CA ASP A 91 6.04 9.77 -6.85
C ASP A 91 5.48 8.61 -6.01
N THR A 92 4.16 8.50 -5.91
CA THR A 92 3.47 7.39 -5.24
C THR A 92 3.79 6.05 -5.91
N ILE A 93 3.72 6.00 -7.24
CA ILE A 93 4.07 4.79 -8.02
C ILE A 93 5.52 4.37 -7.74
N THR A 94 6.45 5.34 -7.75
CA THR A 94 7.88 5.09 -7.54
C THR A 94 8.15 4.60 -6.12
N TYR A 95 7.55 5.24 -5.11
CA TYR A 95 7.68 4.86 -3.70
C TYR A 95 7.19 3.42 -3.46
N LEU A 96 5.97 3.10 -3.91
CA LEU A 96 5.38 1.78 -3.71
C LEU A 96 6.16 0.70 -4.45
N ASN A 97 6.60 0.96 -5.68
CA ASN A 97 7.43 0.04 -6.44
C ASN A 97 8.74 -0.28 -5.72
N ASN A 98 9.38 0.71 -5.06
CA ASN A 98 10.55 0.47 -4.23
C ASN A 98 10.22 -0.33 -2.96
N ALA A 99 9.11 -0.02 -2.29
CA ALA A 99 8.69 -0.76 -1.10
C ALA A 99 8.46 -2.25 -1.40
N ILE A 100 7.80 -2.56 -2.52
CA ILE A 100 7.63 -3.93 -3.03
C ILE A 100 9.00 -4.59 -3.27
N HIS A 101 9.90 -3.91 -3.98
CA HIS A 101 11.22 -4.46 -4.27
C HIS A 101 12.08 -4.69 -3.02
N ASN A 102 11.99 -3.82 -2.02
CA ASN A 102 12.69 -4.01 -0.75
C ASN A 102 12.16 -5.24 0.00
N MET A 103 10.85 -5.49 -0.03
CA MET A 103 10.27 -6.72 0.53
C MET A 103 10.71 -7.97 -0.24
N GLU A 104 10.82 -7.89 -1.57
CA GLU A 104 11.38 -8.96 -2.40
C GLU A 104 12.82 -9.29 -2.01
N ILE A 105 13.69 -8.29 -1.88
CA ILE A 105 15.09 -8.47 -1.41
C ILE A 105 15.12 -9.07 0.01
N ALA A 106 14.19 -8.67 0.87
CA ALA A 106 14.05 -9.21 2.23
C ALA A 106 13.51 -10.66 2.27
N GLY A 107 13.30 -11.31 1.11
CA GLY A 107 12.92 -12.70 1.01
C GLY A 107 11.45 -12.98 1.35
N LYS A 108 10.56 -11.99 1.14
CA LYS A 108 9.11 -12.23 1.24
C LYS A 108 8.65 -13.14 0.09
N ASP A 109 7.74 -14.06 0.42
CA ASP A 109 7.17 -15.02 -0.53
C ASP A 109 5.96 -14.45 -1.25
N ILE A 110 5.07 -13.81 -0.48
CA ILE A 110 3.81 -13.22 -0.94
C ILE A 110 3.69 -11.84 -0.30
N ILE A 111 3.26 -10.85 -1.09
CA ILE A 111 3.04 -9.49 -0.61
C ILE A 111 1.54 -9.20 -0.63
N ILE A 112 0.98 -8.73 0.49
CA ILE A 112 -0.41 -8.29 0.57
C ILE A 112 -0.44 -6.77 0.53
N VAL A 113 -1.31 -6.21 -0.31
CA VAL A 113 -1.58 -4.78 -0.35
C VAL A 113 -3.07 -4.53 -0.21
N GLY A 114 -3.45 -3.60 0.65
CA GLY A 114 -4.82 -3.12 0.75
C GLY A 114 -4.95 -1.69 0.29
N SER A 115 -6.07 -1.33 -0.31
CA SER A 115 -6.44 0.08 -0.49
C SER A 115 -7.48 0.49 0.56
N GLN A 116 -7.43 1.74 1.00
CA GLN A 116 -8.57 2.40 1.64
C GLN A 116 -9.50 3.02 0.61
N SER A 117 -10.71 3.36 1.06
CA SER A 117 -11.79 3.92 0.24
C SER A 117 -12.24 2.99 -0.91
N GLY A 118 -12.98 3.53 -1.88
CA GLY A 118 -13.40 2.86 -3.10
C GLY A 118 -12.43 3.07 -4.26
N THR A 119 -12.33 2.11 -5.17
CA THR A 119 -11.62 2.25 -6.46
C THR A 119 -12.49 2.89 -7.55
N VAL A 120 -13.77 3.10 -7.27
CA VAL A 120 -14.74 3.73 -8.17
C VAL A 120 -15.07 5.12 -7.63
N THR A 121 -14.99 6.12 -8.50
CA THR A 121 -15.37 7.51 -8.18
C THR A 121 -16.84 7.56 -7.77
N TYR A 122 -17.10 8.08 -6.57
CA TYR A 122 -18.46 8.12 -6.00
C TYR A 122 -19.25 9.35 -6.47
N ASP A 123 -18.56 10.47 -6.66
CA ASP A 123 -19.13 11.76 -7.07
C ASP A 123 -18.14 12.50 -7.98
N TYR A 124 -18.66 13.25 -8.94
CA TYR A 124 -17.87 14.02 -9.92
C TYR A 124 -17.93 15.53 -9.69
N GLY A 125 -18.68 15.99 -8.69
CA GLY A 125 -18.78 17.40 -8.30
C GLY A 125 -17.62 17.90 -7.44
N ASN A 126 -16.76 17.00 -6.95
CA ASN A 126 -15.58 17.35 -6.16
C ASN A 126 -14.37 16.49 -6.55
N LEU A 127 -13.24 17.13 -6.91
CA LEU A 127 -11.99 16.46 -7.26
C LEU A 127 -11.47 15.51 -6.16
N GLN A 128 -11.76 15.79 -4.89
CA GLN A 128 -11.37 14.94 -3.76
C GLN A 128 -12.12 13.59 -3.73
N GLN A 129 -13.20 13.46 -4.50
CA GLN A 129 -13.98 12.21 -4.61
C GLN A 129 -13.49 11.31 -5.75
N PHE A 130 -12.54 11.78 -6.56
CA PHE A 130 -11.94 10.99 -7.62
C PHE A 130 -10.93 10.00 -7.03
N ALA A 131 -10.95 8.76 -7.53
CA ALA A 131 -10.10 7.69 -7.05
C ALA A 131 -8.64 7.74 -7.58
N VAL A 132 -8.09 8.94 -7.80
CA VAL A 132 -6.74 9.12 -8.40
C VAL A 132 -5.64 8.53 -7.51
N ASN A 133 -5.75 8.71 -6.20
CA ASN A 133 -4.79 8.17 -5.24
C ASN A 133 -4.84 6.64 -5.19
N GLN A 134 -6.05 6.07 -5.22
CA GLN A 134 -6.25 4.62 -5.26
C GLN A 134 -5.73 4.03 -6.56
N TYR A 135 -5.92 4.73 -7.69
CA TYR A 135 -5.38 4.32 -8.98
C TYR A 135 -3.85 4.37 -9.00
N SER A 136 -3.25 5.44 -8.48
CA SER A 136 -1.78 5.55 -8.34
C SER A 136 -1.23 4.45 -7.43
N TYR A 137 -1.94 4.12 -6.35
CA TYR A 137 -1.56 3.02 -5.46
C TYR A 137 -1.64 1.66 -6.15
N LEU A 138 -2.69 1.43 -6.94
CA LEU A 138 -2.85 0.22 -7.75
C LEU A 138 -1.71 0.08 -8.76
N LEU A 139 -1.36 1.17 -9.47
CA LEU A 139 -0.26 1.19 -10.44
C LEU A 139 1.12 1.02 -9.79
N GLY A 140 1.31 1.50 -8.56
CA GLY A 140 2.56 1.34 -7.81
C GLY A 140 2.77 -0.07 -7.25
N THR A 141 1.66 -0.77 -6.97
CA THR A 141 1.68 -2.11 -6.35
C THR A 141 1.48 -3.26 -7.34
N LEU A 142 0.86 -3.00 -8.51
CA LEU A 142 0.60 -3.99 -9.59
C LEU A 142 0.21 -5.40 -9.09
N PRO A 143 -0.85 -5.52 -8.28
CA PRO A 143 -1.31 -6.83 -7.81
C PRO A 143 -1.76 -7.72 -8.98
N GLU A 144 -1.38 -8.99 -8.97
CA GLU A 144 -1.83 -9.98 -9.94
C GLU A 144 -3.27 -10.47 -9.65
N LEU A 145 -3.74 -10.30 -8.41
CA LEU A 145 -5.09 -10.66 -7.97
C LEU A 145 -5.71 -9.50 -7.16
N ILE A 146 -7.00 -9.22 -7.39
CA ILE A 146 -7.80 -8.21 -6.67
C ILE A 146 -9.14 -8.83 -6.26
#